data_AF-A0A318MWL6-F1
#
_entry.id   AF-A0A318MWL6-F1
#
_cell.length_a   1.000
_cell.length_b   1.000
_cell.length_c   1.000
_cell.angle_alpha   90.00
_cell.angle_beta   90.00
_cell.angle_gamma   90.00
#
_symmetry.space_group_name_H-M   'P 1'
#
loop_
_entity.id
_entity.type
_entity.pdbx_description
1 polymer ?
#
loop_
_entity_poly.entity_id
_entity_poly.type
_entity_poly.pdbx_seq_one_letter_code
_entity_poly.pdbx_strand_id
1 'polypeptide(L)'
;MGILKKLIDGKLSLAVTFWIFYFVFRIVTNIGVSIGYIVALLDMITEPVLYSIIIVTVILEFIMLIVVMTGICNILKNKGVTFWGIAALIVCSFNCIVMTYSLLDGYYSYDDFLDTYAIALDAFESAN
;
A
#
# COMPACT_ATOMS: atom_id res chain seq x y z
N MET A 1 8.49 -24.18 2.89
CA MET A 1 9.03 -22.81 3.05
C MET A 1 8.02 -21.83 2.47
N GLY A 2 7.45 -20.94 3.30
CA GLY A 2 6.35 -20.04 2.90
C GLY A 2 6.78 -18.99 1.85
N ILE A 3 5.80 -18.44 1.12
CA ILE A 3 6.08 -17.55 -0.01
C ILE A 3 6.70 -16.21 0.42
N LEU A 4 6.27 -15.66 1.56
CA LEU A 4 6.87 -14.44 2.15
C LEU A 4 8.36 -14.64 2.47
N LYS A 5 8.73 -15.82 2.99
CA LYS A 5 10.14 -16.13 3.26
C LYS A 5 10.96 -16.23 1.97
N LYS A 6 10.39 -16.79 0.89
CA LYS A 6 11.06 -16.82 -0.43
C LYS A 6 11.23 -15.42 -1.02
N LEU A 7 10.28 -14.52 -0.77
CA LEU A 7 10.34 -13.11 -1.15
C LEU A 7 11.49 -12.41 -0.44
N ILE A 8 11.54 -12.49 0.90
CA ILE A 8 12.60 -11.89 1.72
C ILE A 8 13.98 -12.43 1.34
N ASP A 9 14.12 -13.75 1.17
CA ASP A 9 15.39 -14.39 0.79
C ASP A 9 15.88 -14.00 -0.62
N GLY A 10 15.10 -13.24 -1.40
CA GLY A 10 15.43 -12.90 -2.78
C GLY A 10 15.45 -14.10 -3.73
N LYS A 11 14.77 -15.20 -3.35
CA LYS A 11 14.71 -16.43 -4.17
C LYS A 11 13.77 -16.26 -5.36
N LEU A 12 12.76 -15.41 -5.24
CA LEU A 12 11.84 -15.05 -6.32
C LEU A 12 12.56 -14.28 -7.45
N SER A 13 11.95 -14.22 -8.63
CA SER A 13 12.44 -13.39 -9.72
C SER A 13 12.09 -11.93 -9.45
N LEU A 14 12.88 -11.00 -10.01
CA LEU A 14 12.60 -9.57 -9.90
C LEU A 14 11.20 -9.22 -10.40
N ALA A 15 10.76 -9.84 -11.50
CA ALA A 15 9.43 -9.62 -12.06
C ALA A 15 8.32 -10.01 -11.07
N VAL A 16 8.45 -11.15 -10.40
CA VAL A 16 7.47 -11.58 -9.38
C VAL A 16 7.51 -10.66 -8.17
N THR A 17 8.70 -10.35 -7.65
CA THR A 17 8.88 -9.48 -6.49
C THR A 17 8.32 -8.07 -6.70
N PHE A 18 8.57 -7.47 -7.86
CA PHE A 18 8.14 -6.09 -8.14
C PHE A 18 6.70 -6.04 -8.66
N TRP A 19 6.37 -6.78 -9.71
CA TRP A 19 5.03 -6.65 -10.32
C TRP A 19 3.95 -7.29 -9.47
N ILE A 20 4.20 -8.46 -8.90
CA ILE A 20 3.15 -9.17 -8.14
C ILE A 20 3.10 -8.64 -6.71
N PHE A 21 4.22 -8.69 -5.98
CA PHE A 21 4.18 -8.35 -4.55
C PHE A 21 4.11 -6.86 -4.26
N TYR A 22 4.59 -5.99 -5.15
CA TYR A 22 4.45 -4.54 -4.97
C TYR A 22 3.26 -3.98 -5.76
N PHE A 23 3.24 -4.15 -7.08
CA PHE A 23 2.23 -3.48 -7.90
C PHE A 23 0.82 -4.07 -7.73
N VAL A 24 0.65 -5.38 -7.87
CA VAL A 24 -0.67 -6.03 -7.70
C VAL A 24 -1.17 -5.88 -6.28
N PHE A 25 -0.31 -6.05 -5.27
CA PHE A 25 -0.69 -5.84 -3.88
C PHE A 25 -1.28 -4.44 -3.66
N ARG A 26 -0.60 -3.39 -4.12
CA ARG A 26 -1.10 -2.01 -4.01
C ARG A 26 -2.40 -1.76 -4.78
N ILE A 27 -2.57 -2.37 -5.94
CA ILE A 27 -3.85 -2.25 -6.67
C ILE A 27 -4.98 -2.86 -5.85
N VAL A 28 -4.77 -4.06 -5.31
CA VAL A 28 -5.79 -4.78 -4.53
C VAL A 28 -6.17 -4.00 -3.27
N THR A 29 -5.20 -3.45 -2.55
CA THR A 29 -5.47 -2.67 -1.34
C THR A 29 -6.20 -1.36 -1.65
N ASN A 30 -5.83 -0.65 -2.72
CA ASN A 30 -6.54 0.57 -3.13
C ASN A 30 -7.99 0.29 -3.55
N ILE A 31 -8.23 -0.81 -4.27
CA ILE A 31 -9.59 -1.26 -4.60
C ILE A 31 -10.34 -1.59 -3.31
N GLY A 32 -9.71 -2.29 -2.36
CA GLY A 32 -10.31 -2.62 -1.07
C GLY A 32 -10.73 -1.39 -0.27
N VAL A 33 -9.87 -0.37 -0.20
CA VAL A 33 -10.19 0.91 0.45
C VAL A 33 -11.36 1.61 -0.27
N SER A 34 -11.35 1.64 -1.60
CA SER A 34 -12.43 2.26 -2.39
C SER A 34 -13.77 1.57 -2.16
N ILE A 35 -13.79 0.24 -2.10
CA ILE A 35 -14.99 -0.53 -1.73
C ILE A 35 -15.42 -0.19 -0.31
N GLY A 36 -14.47 -0.07 0.63
CA GLY A 36 -14.74 0.34 2.00
C GLY A 36 -15.48 1.68 2.08
N TYR A 37 -15.04 2.68 1.30
CA TYR A 37 -15.74 3.97 1.20
C TYR A 37 -17.18 3.81 0.70
N ILE A 38 -17.40 3.06 -0.38
CA ILE A 38 -18.75 2.84 -0.93
C ILE A 38 -19.66 2.18 0.11
N VAL A 39 -19.16 1.16 0.82
CA VAL A 39 -19.92 0.44 1.85
C VAL A 39 -20.27 1.36 3.03
N ALA A 40 -19.37 2.27 3.42
CA ALA A 40 -19.65 3.26 4.45
C ALA A 40 -20.68 4.30 4.02
N LEU A 41 -20.59 4.80 2.79
CA LEU A 41 -21.56 5.76 2.23
C LEU A 41 -22.98 5.18 2.07
N LEU A 42 -23.09 3.86 1.99
CA LEU A 42 -24.37 3.13 2.01
C LEU A 42 -24.87 2.83 3.44
N ASP A 43 -24.29 3.47 4.46
CA ASP A 43 -24.58 3.28 5.90
C ASP A 43 -24.44 1.82 6.40
N MET A 44 -23.67 0.98 5.69
CA MET A 44 -23.49 -0.43 6.08
C MET A 44 -22.42 -0.60 7.16
N ILE A 45 -21.48 0.33 7.27
CA ILE A 45 -20.45 0.38 8.31
C ILE A 45 -20.30 1.82 8.82
N THR A 46 -19.83 1.98 10.04
CA THR A 46 -19.61 3.30 10.64
C THR A 46 -18.26 3.90 10.24
N GLU A 47 -18.16 5.23 10.25
CA GLU A 47 -16.94 5.97 9.94
C GLU A 47 -15.71 5.50 10.75
N PRO A 48 -15.79 5.25 12.09
CA PRO A 48 -14.64 4.79 12.85
C PRO A 48 -14.15 3.39 12.43
N VAL A 49 -15.07 2.54 11.95
CA VAL A 49 -14.73 1.21 11.43
C VAL A 49 -14.01 1.35 10.09
N LEU A 50 -14.51 2.20 9.18
CA LEU A 50 -13.83 2.48 7.91
C LEU A 50 -12.42 3.04 8.16
N TYR A 51 -12.28 4.03 9.05
CA TYR A 51 -10.98 4.59 9.42
C TYR A 51 -10.02 3.51 9.94
N SER A 52 -10.49 2.63 10.82
CA SER A 52 -9.69 1.52 11.33
C SER A 52 -9.20 0.58 10.21
N ILE A 53 -10.05 0.28 9.21
CA ILE A 53 -9.68 -0.52 8.04
C ILE A 53 -8.62 0.19 7.20
N ILE A 54 -8.76 1.49 6.98
CA ILE A 54 -7.79 2.30 6.21
C ILE A 54 -6.43 2.27 6.90
N ILE A 55 -6.36 2.54 8.20
CA ILE A 55 -5.11 2.52 8.97
C ILE A 55 -4.44 1.15 8.91
N VAL A 56 -5.19 0.06 9.12
CA VAL A 56 -4.64 -1.29 9.03
C VAL A 56 -4.10 -1.57 7.64
N THR A 57 -4.82 -1.18 6.60
CA THR A 57 -4.39 -1.33 5.19
C THR A 57 -3.09 -0.59 4.92
N VAL A 58 -3.00 0.67 5.36
CA VAL A 58 -1.79 1.51 5.21
C VAL A 58 -0.60 0.88 5.93
N ILE A 59 -0.77 0.37 7.15
CA ILE A 59 0.30 -0.33 7.88
C ILE A 59 0.77 -1.58 7.12
N LEU A 60 -0.18 -2.38 6.60
CA LEU A 60 0.15 -3.59 5.83
C LEU A 60 0.87 -3.26 4.52
N GLU A 61 0.46 -2.20 3.82
CA GLU A 61 1.17 -1.68 2.64
C GLU A 61 2.60 -1.29 2.97
N PHE A 62 2.81 -0.57 4.07
CA PHE A 62 4.15 -0.16 4.49
C PHE A 62 5.04 -1.36 4.80
N ILE A 63 4.54 -2.35 5.54
CA ILE A 63 5.26 -3.58 5.84
C ILE A 63 5.60 -4.34 4.55
N MET A 64 4.65 -4.49 3.64
CA MET A 64 4.87 -5.18 2.36
C MET A 64 5.90 -4.47 1.50
N LEU A 65 5.92 -3.13 1.50
CA LEU A 65 6.92 -2.33 0.80
C LEU A 65 8.34 -2.60 1.32
N ILE A 66 8.53 -2.63 2.64
CA ILE A 66 9.82 -2.98 3.26
C ILE A 66 10.25 -4.40 2.89
N VAL A 67 9.30 -5.35 2.91
CA VAL A 67 9.56 -6.75 2.52
C VAL A 67 9.98 -6.85 1.05
N VAL A 68 9.31 -6.12 0.15
CA VAL A 68 9.67 -6.10 -1.28
C VAL A 68 11.04 -5.48 -1.48
N MET A 69 11.33 -4.33 -0.86
CA MET A 69 12.66 -3.70 -0.93
C MET A 69 13.75 -4.65 -0.45
N THR A 70 13.53 -5.32 0.69
CA THR A 70 14.46 -6.33 1.22
C THR A 70 14.68 -7.47 0.23
N GLY A 71 13.60 -7.97 -0.38
CA GLY A 71 13.65 -9.00 -1.41
C GLY A 71 14.45 -8.55 -2.65
N ILE A 72 14.27 -7.31 -3.11
CA ILE A 72 15.02 -6.74 -4.24
C ILE A 72 16.50 -6.61 -3.87
N CYS A 73 16.83 -6.08 -2.69
CA CYS A 73 18.21 -5.99 -2.21
C CYS A 73 18.89 -7.37 -2.18
N ASN A 74 18.19 -8.40 -1.69
CA ASN A 74 18.73 -9.76 -1.67
C ASN A 74 18.84 -10.38 -3.06
N ILE A 75 17.94 -10.06 -4.00
CA ILE A 75 18.09 -10.44 -5.41
C ILE A 75 19.35 -9.80 -5.99
N LEU A 76 19.56 -8.50 -5.80
CA LEU A 76 20.73 -7.77 -6.30
C LEU A 76 22.03 -8.31 -5.70
N LYS A 77 22.03 -8.65 -4.40
CA LYS A 77 23.19 -9.23 -3.71
C LYS A 77 23.54 -10.63 -4.20
N ASN A 78 22.55 -11.49 -4.42
CA ASN A 78 22.78 -12.91 -4.70
C ASN A 78 22.84 -13.26 -6.20
N LYS A 79 22.08 -12.55 -7.03
CA LYS A 79 21.95 -12.80 -8.48
C LYS A 79 22.67 -11.76 -9.34
N GLY A 80 23.27 -10.75 -8.71
CA GLY A 80 23.99 -9.67 -9.36
C GLY A 80 23.15 -8.42 -9.60
N VAL A 81 23.85 -7.30 -9.75
CA VAL A 81 23.23 -5.99 -9.96
C VAL A 81 22.75 -5.88 -11.40
N THR A 82 21.47 -5.59 -11.58
CA THR A 82 20.86 -5.37 -12.90
C THR A 82 20.22 -4.00 -12.95
N PHE A 83 20.21 -3.38 -14.13
CA PHE A 83 19.55 -2.08 -14.35
C PHE A 83 18.10 -2.09 -13.85
N TRP A 84 17.33 -3.12 -14.22
CA TRP A 84 15.94 -3.28 -13.80
C TRP A 84 15.79 -3.42 -12.29
N GLY A 85 16.70 -4.12 -11.62
CA GLY A 85 16.65 -4.28 -10.17
C GLY A 85 16.95 -2.98 -9.42
N ILE A 86 17.88 -2.16 -9.92
CA ILE A 86 18.13 -0.80 -9.40
C ILE A 86 16.90 0.09 -9.62
N ALA A 87 16.34 0.10 -10.83
CA ALA A 87 15.17 0.91 -11.15
C ALA A 87 13.97 0.57 -10.24
N ALA A 88 13.70 -0.73 -10.03
CA ALA A 88 12.67 -1.20 -9.10
C ALA A 88 12.95 -0.74 -7.66
N LEU A 89 14.19 -0.83 -7.19
CA LEU A 89 14.58 -0.39 -5.85
C LEU A 89 14.40 1.12 -5.67
N ILE A 90 14.75 1.93 -6.67
CA ILE A 90 14.57 3.39 -6.66
C ILE A 90 13.07 3.73 -6.53
N VAL A 91 12.22 3.11 -7.36
CA VAL A 91 10.76 3.33 -7.30
C VAL A 91 10.19 2.97 -5.94
N CYS A 92 10.54 1.79 -5.40
CA CYS A 92 10.10 1.38 -4.06
C CYS A 92 10.62 2.32 -2.96
N SER A 93 11.86 2.81 -3.08
CA SER A 93 12.45 3.73 -2.11
C SER A 93 11.76 5.08 -2.11
N PHE A 94 11.49 5.66 -3.28
CA PHE A 94 10.69 6.89 -3.39
C PHE A 94 9.32 6.72 -2.76
N ASN A 95 8.65 5.60 -3.04
CA ASN A 95 7.34 5.33 -2.46
C ASN A 95 7.40 5.18 -0.94
N CYS A 96 8.46 4.55 -0.41
CA CYS A 96 8.68 4.40 1.02
C CYS A 96 8.88 5.76 1.71
N ILE A 97 9.65 6.65 1.08
CA ILE A 97 9.86 8.03 1.56
C ILE A 97 8.54 8.80 1.58
N VAL A 98 7.76 8.77 0.49
CA VAL A 98 6.46 9.46 0.41
C VAL A 98 5.52 8.93 1.49
N MET A 99 5.41 7.62 1.65
CA MET A 99 4.52 7.02 2.65
C MET A 99 4.96 7.34 4.08
N THR A 100 6.26 7.34 4.35
CA THR A 100 6.81 7.76 5.65
C THR A 100 6.50 9.23 5.92
N TYR A 101 6.67 10.09 4.92
CA TYR A 101 6.33 11.50 5.03
C TYR A 101 4.85 11.69 5.34
N SER A 102 3.95 11.03 4.60
CA SER A 102 2.49 11.08 4.85
C SER A 102 2.12 10.60 6.26
N LEU A 103 2.80 9.58 6.79
CA LEU A 103 2.59 9.12 8.18
C LEU A 103 3.02 10.16 9.22
N LEU A 104 4.09 10.92 8.94
CA LEU A 104 4.64 11.92 9.87
C LEU A 104 3.91 13.27 9.80
N ASP A 105 3.43 13.64 8.61
CA ASP A 105 2.72 14.91 8.36
C ASP A 105 1.25 14.87 8.81
N GLY A 106 0.79 13.71 9.25
CA GLY A 106 -0.57 13.55 9.76
C GLY A 106 -1.61 13.21 8.70
N TYR A 107 -1.24 12.99 7.43
CA TYR A 107 -2.16 12.69 6.32
C TYR A 107 -3.13 11.52 6.57
N TYR A 108 -2.75 10.59 7.45
CA TYR A 108 -3.59 9.47 7.88
C TYR A 108 -4.27 9.73 9.24
N SER A 109 -4.39 10.98 9.66
CA SER A 109 -5.08 11.38 10.88
C SER A 109 -6.58 11.14 10.76
N TYR A 110 -7.25 11.05 11.90
CA TYR A 110 -8.70 10.93 11.93
C TYR A 110 -9.38 12.18 11.37
N ASP A 111 -8.81 13.36 11.62
CA ASP A 111 -9.35 14.65 11.15
C ASP A 111 -9.28 14.75 9.61
N ASP A 112 -8.13 14.44 9.00
CA ASP A 112 -8.00 14.42 7.53
C ASP A 112 -8.92 13.36 6.87
N PHE A 113 -9.13 12.24 7.55
CA PHE A 113 -10.09 11.22 7.13
C PHE A 113 -11.52 11.75 7.15
N LEU A 114 -11.93 12.44 8.21
CA LEU A 114 -13.28 13.01 8.32
C LEU A 114 -13.52 14.05 7.22
N ASP A 115 -12.56 14.92 6.95
CA ASP A 115 -12.67 15.92 5.88
C ASP A 115 -12.83 15.23 4.51
N THR A 116 -12.04 14.20 4.24
CA THR A 116 -12.12 13.42 3.00
C THR A 116 -13.47 12.68 2.88
N TYR A 117 -13.94 12.09 3.98
CA TYR A 117 -15.20 11.37 4.03
C TYR A 117 -16.40 12.31 3.83
N ALA A 118 -16.38 13.50 4.43
CA ALA A 118 -17.42 14.51 4.25
C ALA A 118 -17.53 14.97 2.79
N ILE A 119 -16.40 15.18 2.10
CA ILE A 119 -16.39 15.50 0.66
C ILE A 119 -16.98 14.34 -0.16
N ALA A 120 -16.63 13.09 0.18
CA ALA A 120 -17.16 11.93 -0.50
C ALA A 120 -18.68 11.77 -0.30
N LEU A 121 -19.18 12.08 0.90
CA LEU A 121 -20.59 12.05 1.24
C LEU A 121 -21.38 13.12 0.48
N ASP A 122 -20.91 14.37 0.46
CA ASP A 122 -21.55 15.46 -0.31
C ASP A 122 -21.60 15.15 -1.82
N ALA A 123 -20.52 14.58 -2.36
CA ALA A 123 -20.48 14.13 -3.75
C ALA A 123 -21.45 12.97 -4.02
N PHE A 124 -21.67 12.07 -3.06
CA PHE A 124 -22.61 10.96 -3.18
C PHE A 124 -24.06 11.42 -3.08
N GLU A 125 -24.37 12.32 -2.14
CA GLU A 125 -25.70 12.90 -1.97
C GLU A 125 -26.11 13.76 -3.17
N SER A 126 -25.19 14.53 -3.75
CA SER A 126 -25.46 15.35 -4.94
C SER A 126 -25.66 14.54 -6.24
N ALA A 127 -25.23 13.28 -6.25
CA ALA A 127 -25.39 12.39 -7.41
C ALA A 127 -26.69 11.56 -7.40
N ASN A 128 -27.39 11.49 -6.26
CA ASN A 128 -28.66 10.78 -6.07
C ASN A 128 -29.86 11.73 -6.07
#